data_AF-A0A816U6G6-F1
#
_entry.id   AF-A0A816U6G6-F1
#
_cell.length_a   1.000
_cell.length_b   1.000
_cell.length_c   1.000
_cell.angle_alpha   90.00
_cell.angle_beta   90.00
_cell.angle_gamma   90.00
#
_symmetry.space_group_name_H-M   'P 1'
#
loop_
_entity.id
_entity.type
_entity.pdbx_description
1 polymer ?
#
loop_
_entity_poly.entity_id
_entity_poly.type
_entity_poly.pdbx_seq_one_letter_code
_entity_poly.pdbx_strand_id
1 'polypeptide(L)' 'MKSKDIQNVVLCMTDDGMSSLQIAKELRKVANERTVRRWQHLYRSVGTIDLKLQP' A
#
# COMPACT_ATOMS: atom_id res chain seq x y z
N MET A 1 -8.58 7.58 -10.09
CA MET A 1 -7.28 6.88 -9.94
C MET A 1 -7.47 5.43 -10.28
N LYS A 2 -6.61 4.87 -11.13
CA LYS A 2 -6.61 3.42 -11.41
C LYS A 2 -5.92 2.70 -10.23
N SER A 3 -6.23 1.43 -9.97
CA SER A 3 -5.65 0.69 -8.82
C SER A 3 -4.12 0.64 -8.78
N LYS A 4 -3.45 0.71 -9.94
CA LYS A 4 -1.98 0.80 -10.01
C LYS A 4 -1.41 2.09 -9.44
N ASP A 5 -2.13 3.21 -9.57
CA ASP A 5 -1.67 4.51 -9.07
C ASP A 5 -1.63 4.51 -7.53
N ILE A 6 -2.61 3.86 -6.91
CA ILE A 6 -2.74 3.76 -5.45
C ILE A 6 -1.58 2.95 -4.85
N GLN A 7 -1.21 1.85 -5.51
CA GLN A 7 -0.10 1.02 -5.06
C GLN A 7 1.22 1.78 -5.08
N ASN A 8 1.53 2.45 -6.20
CA ASN A 8 2.74 3.25 -6.30
C ASN A 8 2.77 4.35 -5.24
N VAL A 9 1.64 5.00 -4.96
CA VAL A 9 1.56 5.99 -3.88
C VAL A 9 1.85 5.37 -2.51
N VAL A 10 1.28 4.21 -2.20
CA VAL A 10 1.56 3.49 -0.94
C VAL A 10 3.03 3.10 -0.84
N LEU A 11 3.64 2.66 -1.95
CA LEU A 11 5.05 2.29 -2.00
C LEU A 11 5.95 3.49 -1.73
N CYS A 12 5.75 4.60 -2.44
CA CYS A 12 6.52 5.82 -2.20
C CYS A 12 6.40 6.29 -0.75
N MET A 13 5.18 6.34 -0.19
CA MET A 13 4.99 6.71 1.21
C MET A 13 5.63 5.71 2.19
N THR A 14 5.72 4.44 1.81
CA THR A 14 6.39 3.42 2.62
C THR A 14 7.92 3.58 2.58
N ASP A 15 8.48 3.93 1.43
CA ASP A 15 9.89 4.28 1.26
C ASP A 15 10.24 5.57 2.01
N ASP A 16 9.30 6.53 2.07
CA ASP A 16 9.39 7.74 2.90
C ASP A 16 9.30 7.45 4.41
N GLY A 17 9.15 6.17 4.80
CA GLY A 17 9.12 5.74 6.20
C GLY A 17 7.78 5.93 6.90
N MET A 18 6.69 6.22 6.17
CA MET A 18 5.37 6.40 6.77
C MET A 18 4.78 5.08 7.28
N SER A 19 4.07 5.17 8.41
CA SER A 19 3.33 4.04 8.98
C SER A 19 2.05 3.72 8.19
N SER A 20 1.58 2.48 8.26
CA SER A 20 0.33 2.04 7.63
C SER A 20 -0.87 2.92 7.97
N LEU A 21 -0.92 3.45 9.20
CA LEU A 21 -1.98 4.33 9.66
C LEU A 21 -1.93 5.71 9.02
N GLN A 22 -0.73 6.29 8.88
CA GLN A 22 -0.56 7.59 8.22
C GLN A 22 -0.93 7.51 6.74
N ILE A 23 -0.47 6.46 6.05
CA ILE A 23 -0.78 6.22 4.65
C ILE A 23 -2.28 6.01 4.44
N ALA A 24 -2.94 5.23 5.30
CA ALA A 24 -4.39 5.05 5.22
C ALA A 24 -5.19 6.34 5.48
N LYS A 25 -4.66 7.24 6.33
CA LYS A 25 -5.24 8.57 6.57
C LYS A 25 -5.08 9.50 5.37
N GLU A 26 -3.96 9.42 4.64
CA GLU A 26 -3.75 10.16 3.39
C GLU A 26 -4.65 9.62 2.26
N LEU A 27 -4.76 8.29 2.15
CA LEU A 27 -5.55 7.61 1.13
C LEU A 27 -7.05 7.51 1.47
N ARG A 28 -7.62 8.52 2.13
CA ARG A 28 -9.02 8.53 2.62
C ARG A 28 -9.98 7.85 1.63
N LYS A 29 -10.71 6.83 2.11
CA LYS A 29 -11.71 6.02 1.37
C LYS A 29 -11.17 5.10 0.26
N VAL A 30 -9.86 5.02 0.05
CA VAL A 30 -9.26 4.19 -1.00
C VAL A 30 -8.66 2.90 -0.44
N ALA A 31 -7.95 2.98 0.68
CA ALA A 31 -7.38 1.82 1.35
C ALA A 31 -7.47 2.00 2.87
N ASN A 32 -7.93 0.96 3.58
CA ASN A 32 -7.90 0.94 5.03
C ASN A 32 -6.51 0.52 5.55
N GLU A 33 -6.23 0.79 6.83
CA GLU A 33 -4.93 0.48 7.44
C GLU A 33 -4.53 -0.99 7.24
N ARG A 34 -5.48 -1.92 7.35
CA ARG A 34 -5.21 -3.36 7.19
C ARG A 34 -4.72 -3.69 5.78
N THR A 35 -5.32 -3.06 4.77
CA THR A 35 -4.93 -3.21 3.35
C THR A 35 -3.53 -2.65 3.13
N VAL A 36 -3.28 -1.44 3.63
CA VAL A 36 -1.97 -0.79 3.54
C VAL A 36 -0.90 -1.62 4.24
N ARG A 37 -1.17 -2.13 5.45
CA ARG A 37 -0.21 -2.97 6.19
C ARG A 37 0.13 -4.24 5.41
N ARG A 38 -0.85 -4.89 4.79
CA ARG A 38 -0.63 -6.06 3.93
C ARG A 38 0.26 -5.72 2.73
N TRP A 39 0.00 -4.58 2.10
CA TRP A 39 0.80 -4.07 0.98
C TRP A 39 2.24 -3.76 1.38
N GLN A 40 2.44 -3.09 2.51
CA GLN A 40 3.78 -2.84 3.06
C GLN A 40 4.55 -4.13 3.34
N HIS A 41 3.87 -5.13 3.91
CA HIS A 41 4.48 -6.43 4.19
C HIS A 41 4.85 -7.18 2.91
N LEU A 42 3.96 -7.20 1.91
CA LEU A 42 4.23 -7.79 0.60
C LEU A 42 5.38 -7.08 -0.12
N TYR A 43 5.40 -5.76 -0.09
CA TYR A 43 6.49 -4.98 -0.67
C TYR A 43 7.84 -5.28 -0.01
N ARG A 44 7.91 -5.33 1.32
CA ARG A 44 9.15 -5.65 2.04
C ARG A 44 9.62 -7.10 1.86
N SER A 45 8.70 -8.03 1.59
CA SER A 45 9.04 -9.45 1.43
C SER A 45 9.35 -9.86 -0.01
N VAL A 46 8.71 -9.23 -0.99
CA VAL A 46 8.79 -9.63 -2.41
C VAL A 46 9.35 -8.51 -3.31
N GLY A 47 9.50 -7.28 -2.79
CA GLY A 47 9.89 -6.11 -3.58
C GLY A 47 8.79 -5.57 -4.49
N THR A 48 7.60 -6.19 -4.50
CA THR A 48 6.46 -5.80 -5.35
C THR A 48 5.13 -6.08 -4.65
N ILE A 49 4.10 -5.28 -4.96
CA ILE A 49 2.71 -5.53 -4.55
C ILE A 49 1.95 -5.97 -5.80
N ASP A 50 1.93 -7.28 -6.08
CA ASP A 50 1.05 -7.80 -7.13
C ASP A 50 -0.29 -8.26 -6.51
N LEU A 51 -1.33 -7.45 -6.71
CA LEU A 51 -2.70 -7.77 -6.27
C LEU A 51 -3.36 -8.88 -7.10
N LYS A 52 -2.72 -9.37 -8.17
CA LYS A 52 -3.21 -10.55 -8.91
C LYS A 52 -3.14 -11.84 -8.10
N LEU A 53 -2.44 -11.86 -6.97
CA LEU A 53 -2.54 -12.90 -5.94
C LEU A 53 -3.80 -12.67 -5.09
N GLN A 54 -4.96 -12.75 -5.72
CA GLN A 54 -6.18 -13.18 -5.04
C GLN A 54 -6.39 -14.65 -5.44
N PRO A 55 -6.48 -15.60 -4.49
CA PRO A 55 -7.06 -16.91 -4.77
C PRO A 55 -8.54 -16.78 -5.15
#